data_AF-A0A1F8S2U2-F1
#
_entry.id   AF-A0A1F8S2U2-F1
#
_cell.length_a   1.000
_cell.length_b   1.000
_cell.length_c   1.000
_cell.angle_alpha   90.00
_cell.angle_beta   90.00
_cell.angle_gamma   90.00
#
_symmetry.space_group_name_H-M   'P 1'
#
loop_
_entity.id
_entity.type
_entity.pdbx_description
1 polymer ?
#
loop_
_entity_poly.entity_id
_entity_poly.type
_entity_poly.pdbx_seq_one_letter_code
_entity_poly.pdbx_strand_id
1 'polypeptide(L)'
;MTRGPASLSAPIDPAVAAELLGEWGFLAHPDLPDLAGDAYLLVALREVPTLRHFDPERLEMWVSRGSRGARLEITRSTHRLDSEFSWGTIAIVDRLGISNEYVSFGGHLTVSAIDDMTVAVLVSSAPILRRGGHSQGWDEAAVDLAAFFGRVMIAVDYVPGFEARIAEARPLARYTTFIIDSVARYRPSAALRGAHPMVWTLLLGEEERLRRDHPTDWAAGVALAAAAGFEAAR
;
A
#
# COMPACT_ATOMS: atom_id res chain seq x y z
N MET A 1 -12.48 27.88 -11.61
CA MET A 1 -11.97 26.64 -12.24
C MET A 1 -10.55 26.43 -11.75
N THR A 2 -10.40 25.86 -10.56
CA THR A 2 -9.13 25.42 -10.00
C THR A 2 -8.76 24.11 -10.68
N ARG A 3 -7.63 24.07 -11.41
CA ARG A 3 -7.05 22.82 -11.90
C ARG A 3 -6.75 21.95 -10.68
N GLY A 4 -7.40 20.80 -10.56
CA GLY A 4 -7.00 19.78 -9.60
C GLY A 4 -5.55 19.33 -9.88
N PRO A 5 -4.84 18.79 -8.89
CA PRO A 5 -3.52 18.22 -9.13
C PRO A 5 -3.63 17.18 -10.25
N ALA A 6 -2.73 17.28 -11.24
CA ALA A 6 -2.72 16.36 -12.37
C ALA A 6 -2.52 14.94 -11.83
N SER A 7 -3.38 14.01 -12.27
CA SER A 7 -3.11 12.57 -12.17
C SER A 7 -1.71 12.33 -12.72
N LEU A 8 -0.80 11.83 -11.87
CA LEU A 8 0.57 11.53 -12.26
C LEU A 8 0.55 10.20 -13.03
N SER A 9 0.23 10.26 -14.32
CA SER A 9 0.36 9.11 -15.24
C SER A 9 1.83 8.81 -15.61
N ALA A 10 2.79 9.37 -14.87
CA ALA A 10 4.23 9.23 -15.07
C ALA A 10 4.88 8.81 -13.75
N PRO A 11 5.89 7.93 -13.77
CA PRO A 11 6.64 7.58 -12.58
C PRO A 11 7.22 8.86 -11.95
N ILE A 12 7.02 9.03 -10.64
CA ILE A 12 7.59 10.16 -9.91
C ILE A 12 9.11 10.03 -9.99
N ASP A 13 9.73 10.95 -10.72
CA ASP A 13 11.19 11.02 -10.83
C ASP A 13 11.79 11.18 -9.42
N PRO A 14 12.75 10.33 -9.00
CA PRO A 14 13.44 10.49 -7.74
C PRO A 14 14.02 11.89 -7.51
N ALA A 15 14.45 12.61 -8.56
CA ALA A 15 14.94 13.99 -8.45
C ALA A 15 13.82 14.96 -8.02
N VAL A 16 12.62 14.79 -8.57
CA VAL A 16 11.43 15.58 -8.15
C VAL A 16 11.02 15.20 -6.73
N ALA A 17 11.06 13.92 -6.38
CA ALA A 17 10.78 13.47 -5.02
C ALA A 17 11.79 14.04 -4.00
N ALA A 18 13.07 14.11 -4.36
CA ALA A 18 14.13 14.75 -3.59
C ALA A 18 13.80 16.22 -3.25
N GLU A 19 13.37 17.00 -4.25
CA GLU A 19 12.99 18.40 -4.04
C GLU A 19 11.80 18.54 -3.07
N LEU A 20 10.75 17.72 -3.25
CA LEU A 20 9.59 17.71 -2.36
C LEU A 20 9.95 17.31 -0.93
N LEU A 21 10.89 16.39 -0.79
CA LEU A 21 11.36 15.87 0.48
C LEU A 21 12.33 16.81 1.19
N GLY A 22 12.76 17.95 0.61
CA GLY A 22 13.85 18.79 1.10
C GLY A 22 14.04 18.83 2.62
N GLU A 23 12.99 19.17 3.39
CA GLU A 23 13.03 19.19 4.87
C GLU A 23 12.30 18.01 5.56
N TRP A 24 11.67 17.11 4.79
CA TRP A 24 10.84 16.02 5.30
C TRP A 24 11.57 14.66 5.22
N GLY A 25 11.33 13.80 6.23
CA GLY A 25 11.78 12.41 6.19
C GLY A 25 10.96 11.55 5.24
N PHE A 26 9.65 11.79 5.15
CA PHE A 26 8.76 11.10 4.24
C PHE A 26 7.52 11.94 3.92
N LEU A 27 6.90 11.66 2.79
CA LEU A 27 5.62 12.23 2.35
C LEU A 27 4.74 11.11 1.80
N ALA A 28 3.49 11.07 2.25
CA ALA A 28 2.48 10.15 1.74
C ALA A 28 1.38 10.95 1.06
N HIS A 29 0.87 10.47 -0.06
CA HIS A 29 -0.32 11.00 -0.69
C HIS A 29 -1.40 9.93 -0.70
N PRO A 30 -2.53 10.18 -0.02
CA PRO A 30 -3.69 9.31 -0.14
C PRO A 30 -4.28 9.49 -1.54
N ASP A 31 -4.62 8.38 -2.17
CA ASP A 31 -5.36 8.36 -3.42
C ASP A 31 -6.86 8.27 -3.12
N LEU A 32 -7.36 7.12 -2.67
CA LEU A 32 -8.80 6.92 -2.43
C LEU A 32 -9.19 7.03 -0.94
N PRO A 33 -10.41 7.52 -0.63
CA PRO A 33 -11.47 7.93 -1.55
C PRO A 33 -11.37 9.40 -2.00
N ASP A 34 -10.35 10.13 -1.53
CA ASP A 34 -10.35 11.59 -1.54
C ASP A 34 -9.96 12.21 -2.89
N LEU A 35 -9.15 11.50 -3.70
CA LEU A 35 -8.64 11.93 -5.00
C LEU A 35 -8.57 10.75 -5.98
N ALA A 36 -8.39 11.06 -7.27
CA ALA A 36 -8.18 10.06 -8.31
C ALA A 36 -6.73 10.13 -8.79
N GLY A 37 -5.99 9.03 -8.70
CA GLY A 37 -4.56 8.96 -9.05
C GLY A 37 -3.92 7.64 -8.65
N ASP A 38 -2.60 7.62 -8.53
CA ASP A 38 -1.87 6.53 -7.89
C ASP A 38 -1.51 6.96 -6.46
N ALA A 39 -1.53 6.03 -5.52
CA ALA A 39 -1.02 6.26 -4.17
C ALA A 39 0.50 6.26 -4.20
N TYR A 40 1.12 7.21 -3.47
CA TYR A 40 2.58 7.24 -3.36
C TYR A 40 3.08 7.49 -1.94
N LEU A 41 4.25 6.93 -1.67
CA LEU A 41 5.02 7.12 -0.45
C LEU A 41 6.45 7.45 -0.84
N LEU A 42 6.89 8.66 -0.52
CA LEU A 42 8.24 9.16 -0.74
C LEU A 42 9.00 9.12 0.57
N VAL A 43 10.23 8.63 0.55
CA VAL A 43 11.08 8.51 1.75
C VAL A 43 12.49 9.00 1.43
N ALA A 44 13.06 9.83 2.29
CA ALA A 44 14.42 10.30 2.19
C ALA A 44 15.25 9.83 3.38
N LEU A 45 16.29 9.04 3.09
CA LEU A 45 17.28 8.57 4.06
C LEU A 45 18.53 9.45 3.94
N ARG A 46 18.84 10.26 4.95
CA ARG A 46 19.92 11.26 4.89
C ARG A 46 21.11 10.85 5.73
N GLU A 47 22.31 11.18 5.26
CA GLU A 47 23.53 11.02 6.06
C GLU A 47 23.49 11.85 7.35
N VAL A 48 23.03 13.11 7.24
CA VAL A 48 22.85 14.00 8.39
C VAL A 48 21.36 14.17 8.67
N PRO A 49 20.86 13.83 9.89
CA PRO A 49 19.46 14.00 10.24
C PRO A 49 19.09 15.48 10.28
N THR A 50 17.87 15.80 9.86
CA THR A 50 17.36 17.18 9.87
C THR A 50 17.06 17.67 11.29
N LEU A 51 16.70 16.76 12.21
CA LEU A 51 16.23 17.04 13.57
C LEU A 51 14.99 17.94 13.65
N ARG A 52 14.33 18.22 12.52
CA ARG A 52 13.13 19.05 12.44
C ARG A 52 11.86 18.21 12.34
N HIS A 53 11.98 17.08 11.64
CA HIS A 53 10.90 16.11 11.44
C HIS A 53 11.40 14.70 11.76
N PHE A 54 10.54 13.71 11.54
CA PHE A 54 10.95 12.31 11.59
C PHE A 54 12.10 12.09 10.60
N ASP A 55 13.22 11.53 11.05
CA ASP A 55 14.44 11.29 10.27
C ASP A 55 14.61 9.78 10.05
N PRO A 56 14.17 9.22 8.91
CA PRO A 56 14.29 7.80 8.62
C PRO A 56 15.75 7.36 8.47
N GLU A 57 16.04 6.15 8.96
CA GLU A 57 17.32 5.47 8.72
C GLU A 57 17.17 4.26 7.82
N ARG A 58 16.00 3.62 7.84
CA ARG A 58 15.69 2.51 6.95
C ARG A 58 14.22 2.43 6.61
N LEU A 59 13.97 1.79 5.49
CA LEU A 59 12.65 1.45 4.99
C LEU A 59 12.59 -0.07 4.82
N GLU A 60 11.54 -0.69 5.37
CA GLU A 60 11.37 -2.14 5.38
C GLU A 60 10.04 -2.49 4.69
N MET A 61 10.06 -3.48 3.81
CA MET A 61 8.87 -3.93 3.10
C MET A 61 8.99 -5.40 2.65
N TRP A 62 7.91 -5.94 2.12
CA TRP A 62 7.91 -7.26 1.49
C TRP A 62 8.14 -7.14 -0.02
N VAL A 63 8.90 -8.09 -0.57
CA VAL A 63 9.08 -8.32 -2.00
C VAL A 63 8.82 -9.79 -2.30
N SER A 64 8.50 -10.10 -3.55
CA SER A 64 8.37 -11.50 -4.00
C SER A 64 9.69 -11.94 -4.62
N ARG A 65 10.28 -13.02 -4.12
CA ARG A 65 11.48 -13.67 -4.70
C ARG A 65 11.13 -15.09 -5.14
N GLY A 66 10.92 -15.27 -6.44
CA GLY A 66 10.34 -16.51 -6.95
C GLY A 66 8.93 -16.70 -6.37
N SER A 67 8.66 -17.87 -5.79
CA SER A 67 7.34 -18.19 -5.24
C SER A 67 7.14 -17.78 -3.77
N ARG A 68 8.07 -17.02 -3.18
CA ARG A 68 8.08 -16.71 -1.74
C ARG A 68 8.19 -15.22 -1.45
N GLY A 69 7.50 -14.78 -0.40
CA GLY A 69 7.72 -13.47 0.22
C GLY A 69 9.09 -13.39 0.90
N ALA A 70 9.80 -12.28 0.72
CA ALA A 70 11.04 -11.95 1.40
C ALA A 70 11.01 -10.50 1.88
N ARG A 71 11.69 -10.22 2.99
CA ARG A 71 11.86 -8.85 3.48
C ARG A 71 12.94 -8.14 2.67
N LEU A 72 12.62 -6.95 2.19
CA LEU A 72 13.56 -6.01 1.61
C LEU A 72 13.79 -4.87 2.61
N GLU A 73 15.05 -4.55 2.84
CA GLU A 73 15.46 -3.39 3.62
C GLU A 73 16.21 -2.43 2.69
N ILE A 74 15.80 -1.16 2.72
CA ILE A 74 16.45 -0.05 2.03
C ILE A 74 17.08 0.84 3.10
N THR A 75 18.37 1.10 2.93
CA THR A 75 19.16 1.99 3.80
C THR A 75 19.92 3.00 2.96
N ARG A 76 20.68 3.90 3.59
CA ARG A 76 21.51 4.90 2.90
C ARG A 76 22.52 4.27 1.94
N SER A 77 22.98 3.04 2.20
CA SER A 77 23.89 2.31 1.29
C SER A 77 23.20 1.73 0.05
N THR A 78 21.87 1.84 -0.05
CA THR A 78 21.12 1.37 -1.21
C THR A 78 21.09 2.45 -2.30
N HIS A 79 22.13 2.48 -3.13
CA HIS A 79 22.32 3.58 -4.08
C HIS A 79 21.37 3.57 -5.29
N ARG A 80 20.94 2.39 -5.73
CA ARG A 80 20.01 2.24 -6.85
C ARG A 80 19.22 0.95 -6.75
N LEU A 81 17.92 1.05 -6.93
CA LEU A 81 17.02 -0.10 -7.07
C LEU A 81 15.84 0.30 -7.95
N ASP A 82 15.40 -0.63 -8.78
CA ASP A 82 14.20 -0.51 -9.59
C ASP A 82 13.55 -1.89 -9.57
N SER A 83 12.43 -2.02 -8.84
CA SER A 83 11.81 -3.31 -8.54
C SER A 83 10.34 -3.15 -8.17
N GLU A 84 9.59 -4.23 -8.26
CA GLU A 84 8.29 -4.31 -7.60
C GLU A 84 8.44 -4.59 -6.11
N PHE A 85 7.52 -4.03 -5.32
CA PHE A 85 7.30 -4.43 -3.93
C PHE A 85 5.95 -5.13 -3.79
N SER A 86 5.88 -6.06 -2.85
CA SER A 86 4.73 -6.93 -2.66
C SER A 86 3.73 -6.33 -1.66
N TRP A 87 2.60 -7.01 -1.51
CA TRP A 87 1.59 -6.67 -0.52
C TRP A 87 2.09 -6.91 0.90
N GLY A 88 1.52 -6.19 1.86
CA GLY A 88 1.85 -6.31 3.28
C GLY A 88 2.24 -4.96 3.90
N THR A 89 2.99 -5.03 4.99
CA THR A 89 3.43 -3.85 5.74
C THR A 89 4.65 -3.19 5.10
N ILE A 90 4.64 -1.86 5.08
CA ILE A 90 5.80 -1.00 4.82
C ILE A 90 6.09 -0.24 6.11
N ALA A 91 7.32 -0.29 6.60
CA ALA A 91 7.75 0.41 7.81
C ALA A 91 8.88 1.39 7.49
N ILE A 92 8.67 2.65 7.88
CA ILE A 92 9.69 3.70 7.84
C ILE A 92 10.22 3.85 9.27
N VAL A 93 11.49 3.54 9.50
CA VAL A 93 12.06 3.43 10.84
C VAL A 93 13.16 4.47 11.05
N ASP A 94 13.10 5.18 12.18
CA ASP A 94 14.13 6.15 12.57
C ASP A 94 15.28 5.50 13.38
N ARG A 95 16.22 6.34 13.82
CA ARG A 95 17.40 5.96 14.60
C ARG A 95 17.09 5.39 15.99
N LEU A 96 15.91 5.68 16.53
CA LEU A 96 15.46 5.19 17.83
C LEU A 96 14.68 3.88 17.70
N GLY A 97 14.52 3.37 16.47
CA GLY A 97 13.71 2.19 16.18
C GLY A 97 12.21 2.47 16.17
N ILE A 98 11.79 3.75 16.19
CA ILE A 98 10.39 4.14 16.09
C ILE A 98 9.96 4.05 14.64
N SER A 99 8.80 3.42 14.37
CA SER A 99 8.26 3.21 13.03
C SER A 99 7.04 4.08 12.74
N ASN A 100 6.92 4.50 11.48
CA ASN A 100 5.65 4.81 10.84
C ASN A 100 5.29 3.64 9.93
N GLU A 101 4.06 3.12 10.06
CA GLU A 101 3.64 1.89 9.39
C GLU A 101 2.50 2.13 8.41
N TYR A 102 2.66 1.55 7.24
CA TYR A 102 1.69 1.53 6.17
C TYR A 102 1.39 0.09 5.76
N VAL A 103 0.23 -0.12 5.16
CA VAL A 103 -0.17 -1.38 4.53
C VAL A 103 -0.50 -1.09 3.07
N SER A 104 -0.03 -1.96 2.18
CA SER A 104 -0.19 -1.78 0.73
C SER A 104 -0.49 -3.11 0.05
N PHE A 105 -1.09 -3.02 -1.14
CA PHE A 105 -1.29 -4.13 -2.06
C PHE A 105 -0.09 -4.36 -3.00
N GLY A 106 1.05 -3.73 -2.71
CA GLY A 106 2.24 -3.78 -3.56
C GLY A 106 2.23 -2.67 -4.61
N GLY A 107 3.27 -2.64 -5.43
CA GLY A 107 3.46 -1.59 -6.42
C GLY A 107 4.89 -1.56 -6.93
N HIS A 108 5.33 -0.39 -7.33
CA HIS A 108 6.66 -0.17 -7.88
C HIS A 108 7.52 0.65 -6.92
N LEU A 109 8.78 0.25 -6.77
CA LEU A 109 9.80 0.90 -5.95
C LEU A 109 10.95 1.34 -6.84
N THR A 110 11.21 2.65 -6.82
CA THR A 110 12.44 3.23 -7.39
C THR A 110 13.27 3.81 -6.25
N VAL A 111 14.55 3.47 -6.20
CA VAL A 111 15.52 4.04 -5.24
C VAL A 111 16.66 4.67 -6.01
N SER A 112 17.07 5.87 -5.61
CA SER A 112 18.23 6.55 -6.17
C SER A 112 18.95 7.38 -5.11
N ALA A 113 20.28 7.34 -5.14
CA ALA A 113 21.11 8.30 -4.43
C ALA A 113 21.12 9.63 -5.17
N ILE A 114 20.70 10.69 -4.50
CA ILE A 114 20.63 12.06 -5.01
C ILE A 114 21.26 12.95 -3.95
N ASP A 115 22.29 13.71 -4.33
CA ASP A 115 23.07 14.53 -3.40
C ASP A 115 23.51 13.74 -2.14
N ASP A 116 23.06 14.13 -0.95
CA ASP A 116 23.36 13.52 0.35
C ASP A 116 22.25 12.60 0.88
N MET A 117 21.29 12.23 0.02
CA MET A 117 20.15 11.39 0.37
C MET A 117 19.99 10.16 -0.53
N THR A 118 19.52 9.08 0.07
CA THR A 118 18.91 7.97 -0.66
C THR A 118 17.40 8.19 -0.67
N VAL A 119 16.85 8.42 -1.86
CA VAL A 119 15.42 8.67 -2.07
C VAL A 119 14.77 7.37 -2.53
N ALA A 120 13.74 6.93 -1.80
CA ALA A 120 12.86 5.84 -2.18
C ALA A 120 11.49 6.39 -2.57
N VAL A 121 11.03 6.00 -3.76
CA VAL A 121 9.74 6.36 -4.34
C VAL A 121 8.93 5.08 -4.48
N LEU A 122 7.85 4.97 -3.72
CA LEU A 122 6.89 3.88 -3.81
C LEU A 122 5.64 4.41 -4.49
N VAL A 123 5.18 3.73 -5.55
CA VAL A 123 3.95 4.06 -6.28
C VAL A 123 3.08 2.82 -6.39
N SER A 124 1.77 2.98 -6.16
CA SER A 124 0.80 1.90 -6.30
C SER A 124 -0.48 2.40 -6.95
N SER A 125 -1.03 1.58 -7.85
CA SER A 125 -2.38 1.76 -8.41
C SER A 125 -3.49 1.36 -7.43
N ALA A 126 -3.13 0.88 -6.25
CA ALA A 126 -4.05 0.58 -5.16
C ALA A 126 -3.67 1.41 -3.91
N PRO A 127 -4.59 1.62 -2.96
CA PRO A 127 -4.31 2.44 -1.79
C PRO A 127 -3.12 1.95 -0.96
N ILE A 128 -2.34 2.91 -0.45
CA ILE A 128 -1.35 2.71 0.60
C ILE A 128 -1.92 3.35 1.87
N LEU A 129 -2.34 2.53 2.83
CA LEU A 129 -3.05 3.01 4.01
C LEU A 129 -2.11 3.08 5.21
N ARG A 130 -2.18 4.18 5.95
CA ARG A 130 -1.46 4.36 7.20
C ARG A 130 -2.11 3.56 8.31
N ARG A 131 -1.32 2.66 8.91
CA ARG A 131 -1.74 1.78 10.01
C ARG A 131 -1.26 2.27 11.38
N GLY A 132 -0.13 2.97 11.44
CA GLY A 132 0.50 3.31 12.70
C GLY A 132 1.60 4.36 12.56
N GLY A 133 2.04 4.89 13.70
CA GLY A 133 3.12 5.84 13.78
C GLY A 133 2.94 6.88 14.87
N HIS A 134 4.01 7.61 15.16
CA HIS A 134 4.00 8.63 16.21
C HIS A 134 3.17 9.86 15.79
N SER A 135 2.27 10.28 16.68
CA SER A 135 1.61 11.59 16.68
C SER A 135 0.69 11.91 15.49
N GLN A 136 0.13 10.90 14.82
CA GLN A 136 -0.79 11.07 13.69
C GLN A 136 -1.92 10.03 13.71
N GLY A 137 -3.07 10.37 13.12
CA GLY A 137 -4.22 9.46 12.99
C GLY A 137 -3.95 8.27 12.06
N TRP A 138 -4.77 7.23 12.18
CA TRP A 138 -4.73 6.04 11.32
C TRP A 138 -5.85 6.09 10.30
N ASP A 139 -5.65 5.46 9.15
CA ASP A 139 -6.74 5.30 8.18
C ASP A 139 -7.72 4.26 8.72
N GLU A 140 -9.01 4.59 8.73
CA GLU A 140 -10.05 3.75 9.37
C GLU A 140 -10.06 2.32 8.79
N ALA A 141 -9.84 2.19 7.48
CA ALA A 141 -9.79 0.91 6.78
C ALA A 141 -8.49 0.13 6.98
N ALA A 142 -7.43 0.72 7.56
CA ALA A 142 -6.15 0.04 7.75
C ALA A 142 -6.25 -1.16 8.70
N VAL A 143 -7.15 -1.10 9.68
CA VAL A 143 -7.42 -2.22 10.60
C VAL A 143 -8.08 -3.38 9.87
N ASP A 144 -9.09 -3.10 9.03
CA ASP A 144 -9.74 -4.11 8.18
C ASP A 144 -8.76 -4.74 7.20
N LEU A 145 -7.87 -3.94 6.61
CA LEU A 145 -6.83 -4.42 5.70
C LEU A 145 -5.81 -5.32 6.41
N ALA A 146 -5.34 -4.93 7.60
CA ALA A 146 -4.46 -5.78 8.39
C ALA A 146 -5.11 -7.12 8.74
N ALA A 147 -6.40 -7.11 9.11
CA ALA A 147 -7.16 -8.33 9.37
C ALA A 147 -7.32 -9.20 8.11
N PHE A 148 -7.52 -8.56 6.94
CA PHE A 148 -7.55 -9.23 5.65
C PHE A 148 -6.24 -9.95 5.33
N PHE A 149 -5.09 -9.29 5.51
CA PHE A 149 -3.80 -9.95 5.32
C PHE A 149 -3.61 -11.14 6.25
N GLY A 150 -4.10 -11.07 7.49
CA GLY A 150 -4.13 -12.23 8.38
C GLY A 150 -4.91 -13.42 7.80
N ARG A 151 -6.05 -13.18 7.15
CA ARG A 151 -6.82 -14.24 6.45
C ARG A 151 -6.13 -14.74 5.18
N VAL A 152 -5.49 -13.85 4.43
CA VAL A 152 -4.68 -14.21 3.25
C VAL A 152 -3.54 -15.15 3.62
N MET A 153 -2.89 -14.95 4.77
CA MET A 153 -1.83 -15.84 5.25
C MET A 153 -2.33 -17.28 5.47
N ILE A 154 -3.58 -17.48 5.88
CA ILE A 154 -4.17 -18.82 5.98
C ILE A 154 -4.22 -19.47 4.59
N ALA A 155 -4.65 -18.74 3.56
CA ALA A 155 -4.65 -19.27 2.19
C ALA A 155 -3.23 -19.55 1.67
N VAL A 156 -2.24 -18.73 2.03
CA VAL A 156 -0.82 -18.96 1.73
C VAL A 156 -0.32 -20.29 2.32
N ASP A 157 -0.70 -20.58 3.57
CA ASP A 157 -0.24 -21.78 4.28
C ASP A 157 -0.93 -23.07 3.81
N TYR A 158 -2.20 -22.99 3.40
CA TYR A 158 -3.03 -24.17 3.16
C TYR A 158 -3.45 -24.41 1.70
N VAL A 159 -3.35 -23.41 0.82
CA VAL A 159 -3.75 -23.55 -0.60
C VAL A 159 -2.48 -23.64 -1.47
N PRO A 160 -2.19 -24.81 -2.08
CA PRO A 160 -1.00 -24.98 -2.90
C PRO A 160 -0.86 -23.90 -3.99
N GLY A 161 0.33 -23.31 -4.07
CA GLY A 161 0.66 -22.27 -5.05
C GLY A 161 -0.09 -20.95 -4.87
N PHE A 162 -0.84 -20.75 -3.78
CA PHE A 162 -1.56 -19.49 -3.56
C PHE A 162 -0.59 -18.31 -3.33
N GLU A 163 0.50 -18.52 -2.59
CA GLU A 163 1.52 -17.49 -2.36
C GLU A 163 2.06 -16.91 -3.67
N ALA A 164 2.46 -17.77 -4.62
CA ALA A 164 2.92 -17.34 -5.93
C ALA A 164 1.83 -16.59 -6.71
N ARG A 165 0.59 -17.12 -6.72
CA ARG A 165 -0.53 -16.48 -7.43
C ARG A 165 -0.85 -15.09 -6.90
N ILE A 166 -0.92 -14.92 -5.57
CA ILE A 166 -1.16 -13.59 -5.00
C ILE A 166 0.05 -12.68 -5.18
N ALA A 167 1.28 -13.20 -5.13
CA ALA A 167 2.52 -12.46 -5.40
C ALA A 167 2.65 -12.01 -6.87
N GLU A 168 2.05 -12.70 -7.83
CA GLU A 168 2.03 -12.32 -9.25
C GLU A 168 0.86 -11.39 -9.62
N ALA A 169 -0.19 -11.35 -8.78
CA ALA A 169 -1.35 -10.52 -9.04
C ALA A 169 -1.02 -9.01 -9.00
N ARG A 170 -1.62 -8.22 -9.90
CA ARG A 170 -1.48 -6.76 -9.89
C ARG A 170 -2.03 -6.16 -8.58
N PRO A 171 -1.53 -4.99 -8.12
CA PRO A 171 -2.01 -4.34 -6.90
C PRO A 171 -3.53 -4.16 -6.87
N LEU A 172 -4.14 -3.71 -7.98
CA LEU A 172 -5.60 -3.55 -8.08
C LEU A 172 -6.37 -4.88 -7.97
N ALA A 173 -5.84 -5.99 -8.48
CA ALA A 173 -6.46 -7.31 -8.32
C ALA A 173 -6.43 -7.76 -6.84
N ARG A 174 -5.33 -7.53 -6.13
CA ARG A 174 -5.23 -7.81 -4.69
C ARG A 174 -6.17 -6.91 -3.88
N TYR A 175 -6.26 -5.64 -4.26
CA TYR A 175 -7.20 -4.69 -3.65
C TYR A 175 -8.65 -5.10 -3.89
N THR A 176 -8.98 -5.54 -5.10
CA THR A 176 -10.30 -6.11 -5.40
C THR A 176 -10.62 -7.29 -4.49
N THR A 177 -9.66 -8.21 -4.27
CA THR A 177 -9.84 -9.32 -3.33
C THR A 177 -10.21 -8.84 -1.92
N PHE A 178 -9.57 -7.75 -1.45
CA PHE A 178 -9.90 -7.12 -0.17
C PHE A 178 -11.29 -6.51 -0.16
N ILE A 179 -11.70 -5.82 -1.23
CA ILE A 179 -13.05 -5.25 -1.36
C ILE A 179 -14.11 -6.36 -1.34
N ILE A 180 -13.89 -7.45 -2.08
CA ILE A 180 -14.82 -8.60 -2.12
C ILE A 180 -14.98 -9.22 -0.73
N ASP A 181 -13.88 -9.55 -0.05
CA ASP A 181 -13.91 -10.09 1.31
C ASP A 181 -14.60 -9.12 2.28
N SER A 182 -14.26 -7.84 2.23
CA SER A 182 -14.81 -6.85 3.15
C SER A 182 -16.29 -6.60 2.91
N VAL A 183 -16.75 -6.47 1.65
CA VAL A 183 -18.17 -6.36 1.33
C VAL A 183 -18.92 -7.61 1.78
N ALA A 184 -18.38 -8.82 1.56
CA ALA A 184 -19.02 -10.05 2.00
C ALA A 184 -19.20 -10.14 3.52
N ARG A 185 -18.28 -9.56 4.31
CA ARG A 185 -18.40 -9.47 5.77
C ARG A 185 -19.36 -8.37 6.24
N TYR A 186 -19.30 -7.20 5.62
CA TYR A 186 -20.10 -6.04 6.01
C TYR A 186 -21.57 -6.15 5.58
N ARG A 187 -21.85 -6.70 4.39
CA ARG A 187 -23.21 -6.78 3.81
C ARG A 187 -24.22 -7.58 4.64
N PRO A 188 -23.89 -8.71 5.30
CA PRO A 188 -24.83 -9.38 6.20
C PRO A 188 -24.87 -8.76 7.62
N SER A 189 -23.84 -8.00 8.04
CA SER A 189 -23.73 -7.52 9.43
C SER A 189 -24.20 -6.07 9.61
N ALA A 190 -25.42 -5.89 10.11
CA ALA A 190 -25.94 -4.56 10.46
C ALA A 190 -25.10 -3.88 11.56
N ALA A 191 -24.52 -4.66 12.48
CA ALA A 191 -23.65 -4.14 13.53
C ALA A 191 -22.36 -3.53 12.97
N LEU A 192 -21.69 -4.21 12.02
CA LEU A 192 -20.48 -3.67 11.37
C LEU A 192 -20.79 -2.40 10.60
N ARG A 193 -21.88 -2.38 9.83
CA ARG A 193 -22.30 -1.17 9.09
C ARG A 193 -22.67 -0.02 10.01
N GLY A 194 -23.28 -0.30 11.16
CA GLY A 194 -23.61 0.71 12.16
C GLY A 194 -22.39 1.25 12.91
N ALA A 195 -21.40 0.40 13.18
CA ALA A 195 -20.17 0.78 13.87
C ALA A 195 -19.20 1.56 12.96
N HIS A 196 -19.15 1.24 11.66
CA HIS A 196 -18.22 1.83 10.68
C HIS A 196 -18.95 2.27 9.39
N PRO A 197 -19.86 3.26 9.47
CA PRO A 197 -20.68 3.68 8.34
C PRO A 197 -19.88 4.31 7.20
N MET A 198 -18.77 5.00 7.52
CA MET A 198 -17.88 5.60 6.52
C MET A 198 -17.14 4.52 5.72
N VAL A 199 -16.54 3.54 6.42
CA VAL A 199 -15.90 2.38 5.77
C VAL A 199 -16.90 1.64 4.89
N TRP A 200 -18.13 1.41 5.36
CA TRP A 200 -19.14 0.75 4.54
C TRP A 200 -19.47 1.50 3.25
N THR A 201 -19.60 2.83 3.34
CA THR A 201 -19.85 3.68 2.17
C THR A 201 -18.70 3.62 1.18
N LEU A 202 -17.46 3.66 1.68
CA LEU A 202 -16.25 3.52 0.86
C LEU A 202 -16.20 2.16 0.16
N LEU A 203 -16.46 1.06 0.89
CA LEU A 203 -16.43 -0.29 0.32
C LEU A 203 -17.43 -0.46 -0.84
N LEU A 204 -18.63 0.11 -0.71
CA LEU A 204 -19.62 0.08 -1.80
C LEU A 204 -19.18 0.93 -3.01
N GLY A 205 -18.64 2.12 -2.76
CA GLY A 205 -18.12 2.98 -3.82
C GLY A 205 -16.99 2.29 -4.60
N GLU A 206 -16.07 1.65 -3.89
CA GLU A 206 -14.94 0.94 -4.47
C GLU A 206 -15.35 -0.36 -5.18
N GLU A 207 -16.33 -1.10 -4.65
CA GLU A 207 -16.92 -2.23 -5.35
C GLU A 207 -17.47 -1.81 -6.73
N GLU A 208 -18.26 -0.74 -6.78
CA GLU A 208 -18.83 -0.26 -8.04
C GLU A 208 -17.74 0.30 -8.98
N ARG A 209 -16.82 1.11 -8.46
CA ARG A 209 -15.71 1.69 -9.24
C ARG A 209 -14.83 0.62 -9.87
N LEU A 210 -14.39 -0.37 -9.09
CA LEU A 210 -13.51 -1.44 -9.59
C LEU A 210 -14.22 -2.30 -10.64
N ARG A 211 -15.51 -2.59 -10.48
CA ARG A 211 -16.30 -3.32 -11.50
C ARG A 211 -16.41 -2.55 -12.81
N ARG A 212 -16.66 -1.26 -12.72
CA ARG A 212 -16.88 -0.39 -13.89
C ARG A 212 -15.58 -0.06 -14.61
N ASP A 213 -14.56 0.36 -13.86
CA ASP A 213 -13.36 0.99 -14.42
C ASP A 213 -12.20 0.01 -14.56
N HIS A 214 -12.20 -1.10 -13.81
CA HIS A 214 -11.11 -2.09 -13.80
C HIS A 214 -11.63 -3.55 -13.92
N PRO A 215 -12.44 -3.90 -14.93
CA PRO A 215 -13.11 -5.21 -15.02
C PRO A 215 -12.13 -6.40 -15.06
N THR A 216 -10.94 -6.23 -15.63
CA THR A 216 -9.90 -7.26 -15.63
C THR A 216 -9.34 -7.52 -14.24
N ASP A 217 -9.05 -6.47 -13.47
CA ASP A 217 -8.63 -6.58 -12.07
C ASP A 217 -9.74 -7.12 -11.19
N TRP A 218 -10.99 -6.73 -11.48
CA TRP A 218 -12.16 -7.28 -10.80
C TRP A 218 -12.23 -8.80 -10.96
N ALA A 219 -12.17 -9.29 -12.20
CA ALA A 219 -12.20 -10.73 -12.48
C ALA A 219 -11.03 -11.48 -11.81
N ALA A 220 -9.82 -10.92 -11.84
CA ALA A 220 -8.67 -11.50 -11.17
C ALA A 220 -8.83 -11.54 -9.64
N GLY A 221 -9.37 -10.47 -9.05
CA GLY A 221 -9.68 -10.42 -7.61
C GLY A 221 -10.76 -11.42 -7.20
N VAL A 222 -11.79 -11.62 -8.02
CA VAL A 222 -12.80 -12.69 -7.80
C VAL A 222 -12.13 -14.07 -7.79
N ALA A 223 -11.23 -14.34 -8.73
CA ALA A 223 -10.53 -15.62 -8.79
C ALA A 223 -9.61 -15.83 -7.56
N LEU A 224 -8.92 -14.78 -7.10
CA LEU A 224 -8.11 -14.82 -5.88
C LEU A 224 -8.97 -15.04 -4.63
N ALA A 225 -10.10 -14.32 -4.51
CA ALA A 225 -11.03 -14.47 -3.40
C ALA A 225 -11.58 -15.89 -3.33
N ALA A 226 -12.03 -16.44 -4.46
CA ALA A 226 -12.50 -17.83 -4.54
C ALA A 226 -11.40 -18.83 -4.16
N ALA A 227 -10.17 -18.63 -4.63
CA ALA A 227 -9.03 -19.48 -4.28
C ALA A 227 -8.66 -19.41 -2.79
N ALA A 228 -8.86 -18.25 -2.15
CA ALA A 228 -8.63 -18.05 -0.73
C ALA A 228 -9.78 -18.55 0.16
N GLY A 229 -10.91 -18.97 -0.44
CA GLY A 229 -12.12 -19.35 0.28
C GLY A 229 -12.89 -18.16 0.86
N PHE A 230 -12.66 -16.95 0.35
CA PHE A 230 -13.47 -15.79 0.70
C PHE A 230 -14.80 -15.90 -0.06
N GLU A 231 -15.90 -16.08 0.66
CA GLU A 231 -17.21 -16.14 0.04
C GLU A 231 -17.55 -14.81 -0.60
N ALA A 232 -17.83 -14.79 -1.91
CA ALA A 232 -18.38 -13.62 -2.56
C ALA A 232 -19.81 -13.39 -2.04
N ALA A 233 -20.15 -12.14 -1.70
CA ALA A 233 -21.53 -11.77 -1.44
C ALA A 233 -22.39 -12.18 -2.65
N ARG A 234 -23.35 -13.09 -2.42
CA ARG A 234 -24.38 -13.43 -3.40
C ARG A 234 -25.35 -12.27 -3.60
#